data_AF-D6PKT0-F1
#
_entry.id   AF-D6PKT0-F1
#
_cell.length_a   1.000
_cell.length_b   1.000
_cell.length_c   1.000
_cell.angle_alpha   90.00
_cell.angle_beta   90.00
_cell.angle_gamma   90.00
#
_symmetry.space_group_name_H-M   'P 1'
#
loop_
_entity.id
_entity.type
_entity.pdbx_description
1 polymer ?
#
loop_
_entity_poly.entity_id
_entity_poly.type
_entity_poly.pdbx_seq_one_letter_code
_entity_poly.pdbx_strand_id
1 'polypeptide(L)'
;MAKKGTKLETVIRSRKLGEIIAKGGRRSDCNRYASENWGVGERSVDKYLEIARAEMKADWDMERPEMVANLLAQAATLQMEAREKGQLHIALGAINTAARLAQIIS
;
A
#
# COMPACT_ATOMS: atom_id res chain seq x y z
N MET A 1 23.94 -26.77 6.91
CA MET A 1 22.73 -25.99 7.27
C MET A 1 23.10 -24.52 7.29
N ALA A 2 22.32 -23.64 6.66
CA ALA A 2 22.57 -22.20 6.67
C ALA A 2 22.49 -21.65 8.10
N LYS A 3 23.41 -20.74 8.46
CA LYS A 3 23.47 -20.11 9.78
C LYS A 3 22.14 -19.37 10.04
N LYS A 4 21.53 -19.58 11.22
CA LYS A 4 20.30 -18.89 11.61
C LYS A 4 20.60 -17.38 11.68
N GLY A 5 19.99 -16.61 10.78
CA GLY A 5 20.14 -15.16 10.74
C GLY A 5 19.59 -14.49 12.00
N THR A 6 20.06 -13.29 12.30
CA THR A 6 19.57 -12.52 13.46
C THR A 6 18.17 -11.96 13.21
N LYS A 7 17.45 -11.56 14.26
CA LYS A 7 16.16 -10.85 14.13
C LYS A 7 16.32 -9.57 13.29
N LEU A 8 17.40 -8.83 13.52
CA LEU A 8 17.71 -7.60 12.78
C LEU A 8 17.93 -7.87 11.29
N GLU A 9 18.70 -8.91 10.96
CA GLU A 9 18.95 -9.32 9.58
C GLU A 9 17.65 -9.72 8.85
N THR A 10 16.73 -10.37 9.57
CA THR A 10 15.40 -10.71 9.03
C THR A 10 14.61 -9.46 8.66
N VAL A 11 14.60 -8.43 9.51
CA VAL A 11 13.91 -7.16 9.24
C VAL A 11 14.55 -6.42 8.06
N ILE A 12 15.89 -6.31 8.04
CA ILE A 12 16.62 -5.66 6.95
C ILE A 12 16.32 -6.33 5.60
N ARG A 13 16.35 -7.66 5.55
CA ARG A 13 16.03 -8.43 4.35
C ARG A 13 14.56 -8.27 3.93
N SER A 14 13.65 -8.25 4.90
CA SER A 14 12.21 -8.04 4.66
C SER A 14 11.96 -6.67 4.02
N ARG A 15 12.54 -5.60 4.59
CA ARG A 15 12.46 -4.25 4.02
C ARG A 15 13.02 -4.19 2.61
N LYS A 16 14.16 -4.85 2.35
CA LYS A 16 14.75 -4.88 1.02
C LYS A 16 13.85 -5.55 -0.02
N LEU A 17 13.19 -6.66 0.35
CA LEU A 17 12.22 -7.29 -0.54
C LEU A 17 10.94 -6.45 -0.67
N GLY A 18 10.55 -5.75 0.39
CA GLY A 18 9.47 -4.75 0.36
C GLY A 18 9.73 -3.65 -0.67
N GLU A 19 10.96 -3.11 -0.75
CA GLU A 19 11.33 -2.12 -1.78
C GLU A 19 11.16 -2.66 -3.21
N ILE A 20 11.47 -3.94 -3.44
CA ILE A 20 11.31 -4.58 -4.75
C ILE A 20 9.83 -4.61 -5.11
N ILE A 21 8.96 -5.00 -4.18
CA ILE A 21 7.51 -5.02 -4.39
C ILE A 21 6.95 -3.60 -4.62
N ALA A 22 7.38 -2.62 -3.82
CA ALA A 22 6.92 -1.23 -3.94
C ALA A 22 7.28 -0.60 -5.30
N LYS A 23 8.36 -1.06 -5.94
CA LYS A 23 8.76 -0.65 -7.30
C LYS A 23 8.07 -1.43 -8.42
N GLY A 24 7.08 -2.28 -8.10
CA GLY A 24 6.34 -3.10 -9.06
C GLY A 24 6.98 -4.47 -9.35
N GLY A 25 7.99 -4.87 -8.57
CA GLY A 25 8.62 -6.19 -8.69
C GLY A 25 7.68 -7.33 -8.26
N ARG A 26 7.90 -8.52 -8.81
CA ARG A 26 7.09 -9.72 -8.52
C ARG A 26 7.78 -10.58 -7.46
N ARG A 27 7.03 -11.55 -6.89
CA ARG A 27 7.60 -12.57 -5.98
C ARG A 27 8.78 -13.31 -6.61
N SER A 28 8.75 -13.56 -7.92
CA SER A 28 9.86 -14.17 -8.66
C SER A 28 11.14 -13.33 -8.61
N ASP A 29 11.02 -12.00 -8.65
CA ASP A 29 12.17 -11.09 -8.54
C ASP A 29 12.76 -11.12 -7.13
N CYS A 30 11.90 -11.19 -6.11
CA CYS A 30 12.33 -11.36 -4.73
C CYS A 30 13.06 -12.70 -4.53
N ASN A 31 12.54 -13.79 -5.11
CA ASN A 31 13.16 -15.11 -5.05
C ASN A 31 14.54 -15.12 -5.70
N ARG A 32 14.66 -14.56 -6.91
CA ARG A 32 15.93 -14.41 -7.61
C ARG A 32 16.92 -13.59 -6.78
N TYR A 33 16.52 -12.40 -6.33
CA TYR A 33 17.37 -11.52 -5.54
C TYR A 33 17.85 -12.18 -4.24
N ALA A 34 16.94 -12.82 -3.50
CA ALA A 34 17.26 -13.46 -2.23
C ALA A 34 18.17 -14.69 -2.41
N SER A 35 17.99 -15.46 -3.49
CA SER A 35 18.87 -16.56 -3.85
C SER A 35 20.28 -16.07 -4.20
N GLU A 36 20.39 -15.05 -5.06
CA GLU A 36 21.67 -14.51 -5.54
C GLU A 36 22.46 -13.80 -4.43
N ASN A 37 21.78 -13.06 -3.55
CA ASN A 37 22.45 -12.21 -2.55
C ASN A 37 22.62 -12.89 -1.19
N TRP A 38 21.71 -13.78 -0.80
CA TRP A 38 21.68 -14.35 0.55
C TRP A 38 21.69 -15.89 0.56
N GLY A 39 21.61 -16.54 -0.59
CA GLY A 39 21.56 -18.01 -0.69
C GLY A 39 20.35 -18.63 0.00
N VAL A 40 19.22 -17.90 0.08
CA VAL A 40 18.00 -18.39 0.74
C VAL A 40 16.95 -18.83 -0.28
N GLY A 41 16.22 -19.89 0.06
CA GLY A 41 15.13 -20.41 -0.76
C GLY A 41 13.78 -19.74 -0.51
N GLU A 42 12.79 -20.13 -1.31
CA GLU A 42 11.45 -19.52 -1.34
C GLU A 42 10.76 -19.41 0.02
N ARG A 43 10.88 -20.44 0.88
CA ARG A 43 10.26 -20.42 2.21
C ARG A 43 10.76 -19.27 3.09
N SER A 44 12.01 -18.86 2.94
CA SER A 44 12.55 -17.70 3.66
C SER A 44 12.05 -16.40 3.04
N VAL A 45 11.95 -16.35 1.72
CA VAL A 45 11.41 -15.20 0.99
C VAL A 45 9.95 -14.95 1.36
N ASP A 46 9.14 -15.99 1.47
CA ASP A 46 7.74 -15.87 1.88
C ASP A 46 7.61 -15.26 3.29
N LYS A 47 8.45 -15.68 4.24
CA LYS A 47 8.50 -15.09 5.58
C LYS A 47 8.90 -13.62 5.57
N TYR A 48 9.89 -13.28 4.76
CA TYR A 48 10.33 -11.89 4.62
C TYR A 48 9.25 -11.01 3.99
N LEU A 49 8.54 -11.53 2.98
CA LEU A 49 7.44 -10.84 2.33
C LEU A 49 6.22 -10.70 3.25
N GLU A 50 5.96 -11.68 4.12
CA GLU A 50 4.92 -11.58 5.13
C GLU A 50 5.20 -10.40 6.09
N ILE A 51 6.44 -10.29 6.59
CA ILE A 51 6.86 -9.17 7.45
C ILE A 51 6.74 -7.85 6.70
N ALA A 52 7.27 -7.78 5.47
CA ALA A 52 7.23 -6.55 4.67
C ALA A 52 5.79 -6.09 4.39
N ARG A 53 4.88 -7.02 4.08
CA ARG A 53 3.46 -6.72 3.85
C ARG A 53 2.75 -6.27 5.13
N ALA A 54 3.12 -6.84 6.29
CA ALA A 54 2.60 -6.41 7.57
C ALA A 54 3.03 -4.98 7.91
N GLU A 55 4.31 -4.63 7.67
CA GLU A 55 4.81 -3.25 7.82
C GLU A 55 4.06 -2.29 6.87
N MET A 56 3.97 -2.62 5.57
CA MET A 56 3.23 -1.80 4.60
C MET A 56 1.75 -1.59 4.98
N LYS A 57 1.11 -2.62 5.53
CA LYS A 57 -0.28 -2.53 5.99
C LYS A 57 -0.40 -1.60 7.21
N ALA A 58 0.54 -1.67 8.14
CA ALA A 58 0.53 -0.80 9.32
C ALA A 58 0.71 0.67 8.93
N ASP A 59 1.61 0.94 7.98
CA ASP A 59 1.80 2.29 7.43
C ASP A 59 0.52 2.77 6.74
N TRP A 60 -0.09 1.91 5.91
CA TRP A 60 -1.36 2.22 5.25
C TRP A 60 -2.50 2.51 6.23
N ASP A 61 -2.63 1.71 7.29
CA ASP A 61 -3.68 1.90 8.29
C ASP A 61 -3.52 3.25 9.04
N MET A 62 -2.29 3.76 9.16
CA MET A 62 -2.01 5.08 9.73
C MET A 62 -2.33 6.23 8.76
N GLU A 63 -1.98 6.09 7.48
CA GLU A 63 -2.18 7.13 6.46
C GLU A 63 -3.61 7.19 5.91
N ARG A 64 -4.37 6.10 6.03
CA ARG A 64 -5.70 5.94 5.43
C ARG A 64 -6.70 7.05 5.81
N PRO A 65 -6.83 7.49 7.07
CA PRO A 65 -7.77 8.57 7.42
C PRO A 65 -7.42 9.89 6.73
N GLU A 66 -6.14 10.24 6.69
CA GLU A 66 -5.66 11.47 6.05
C GLU A 66 -5.86 11.42 4.52
N MET A 67 -5.56 10.26 3.91
CA MET A 67 -5.82 10.05 2.49
C MET A 67 -7.32 10.20 2.17
N VAL A 68 -8.22 9.62 2.98
CA VAL A 68 -9.66 9.76 2.75
C VAL A 68 -10.11 11.20 2.95
N ALA A 69 -9.60 11.92 3.96
CA ALA A 69 -9.89 13.33 4.15
C ALA A 69 -9.49 14.17 2.92
N ASN A 70 -8.31 13.92 2.35
CA ASN A 70 -7.84 14.59 1.14
C ASN A 70 -8.74 14.29 -0.08
N LEU A 71 -9.20 13.05 -0.24
CA LEU A 71 -10.12 12.68 -1.32
C LEU A 71 -11.51 13.29 -1.14
N LEU A 72 -12.02 13.37 0.09
CA LEU A 72 -13.28 14.05 0.41
C LEU A 72 -13.21 15.55 0.09
N ALA A 73 -12.10 16.20 0.42
CA ALA A 73 -11.86 17.60 0.07
C ALA A 73 -11.88 17.82 -1.44
N GLN A 74 -11.21 16.96 -2.21
CA GLN A 74 -11.22 17.01 -3.68
C GLN A 74 -12.63 16.81 -4.26
N ALA A 75 -13.39 15.85 -3.72
CA ALA A 75 -14.77 15.61 -4.14
C ALA A 75 -15.67 16.82 -3.84
N ALA A 76 -15.50 17.49 -2.70
CA ALA A 76 -16.25 18.69 -2.34
C ALA A 76 -15.95 19.86 -3.30
N THR A 77 -14.68 20.08 -3.65
CA THR A 77 -14.30 21.10 -4.64
C THR A 77 -14.93 20.83 -6.00
N LEU A 78 -14.82 19.60 -6.51
CA LEU A 78 -15.42 19.22 -7.79
C LEU A 78 -16.94 19.38 -7.79
N GLN A 79 -17.60 19.04 -6.67
CA GLN A 79 -19.03 19.24 -6.50
C GLN A 79 -19.42 20.72 -6.59
N MET A 80 -18.66 21.63 -5.96
CA MET A 80 -18.97 23.06 -6.03
C MET A 80 -18.85 23.58 -7.46
N GLU A 81 -17.74 23.28 -8.15
CA GLU A 81 -17.56 23.70 -9.53
C GLU A 81 -18.63 23.15 -10.48
N ALA A 82 -19.01 21.89 -10.31
CA ALA A 82 -20.06 21.26 -11.11
C ALA A 82 -21.44 21.91 -10.86
N ARG A 83 -21.72 22.34 -9.62
CA ARG A 83 -22.96 23.08 -9.29
C ARG A 83 -22.97 24.47 -9.94
N GLU A 84 -21.87 25.21 -9.85
CA GLU A 84 -21.74 26.53 -10.47
C GLU A 84 -21.93 26.47 -11.99
N LYS A 85 -21.43 25.41 -12.64
CA LYS A 85 -21.56 25.18 -14.08
C LYS A 85 -22.89 24.53 -14.51
N GLY A 86 -23.81 24.29 -13.58
CA GLY A 86 -25.10 23.63 -13.86
C GLY A 86 -25.00 22.13 -14.21
N GLN A 87 -23.83 21.51 -14.02
CA GLN A 87 -23.57 20.10 -14.31
C GLN A 87 -24.00 19.20 -13.15
N LEU A 88 -25.30 19.21 -12.83
CA LEU A 88 -25.85 18.56 -11.62
C LEU A 88 -25.61 17.04 -11.56
N HIS A 89 -25.53 16.36 -12.70
CA HIS A 89 -25.22 14.93 -12.73
C HIS A 89 -23.79 14.63 -12.23
N ILE A 90 -22.82 15.48 -12.58
CA ILE A 90 -21.43 15.36 -12.13
C ILE A 90 -21.34 15.70 -10.63
N ALA A 91 -22.05 16.74 -10.18
CA ALA A 91 -22.14 17.07 -8.77
C ALA A 91 -22.72 15.91 -7.93
N LEU A 92 -23.77 15.25 -8.43
CA LEU A 92 -24.33 14.05 -7.79
C LEU A 92 -23.32 12.89 -7.77
N GLY A 93 -22.55 12.72 -8.84
CA GLY A 93 -21.45 11.74 -8.90
C GLY A 93 -20.38 11.97 -7.84
N ALA A 94 -20.00 13.23 -7.60
CA ALA A 94 -19.05 13.61 -6.56
C ALA A 94 -19.61 13.31 -5.15
N ILE A 95 -20.87 13.65 -4.89
CA ILE A 95 -21.56 13.36 -3.61
C ILE A 95 -21.62 11.85 -3.35
N ASN A 96 -22.01 11.06 -4.35
CA ASN A 96 -22.06 9.59 -4.22
C ASN A 96 -20.67 9.00 -3.96
N THR A 97 -19.62 9.57 -4.55
CA THR A 97 -18.25 9.15 -4.31
C THR A 97 -17.78 9.53 -2.92
N ALA A 98 -18.10 10.73 -2.43
CA ALA A 98 -17.83 11.14 -1.07
C ALA A 98 -18.54 10.25 -0.03
N ALA A 99 -19.80 9.86 -0.28
CA ALA A 99 -20.54 8.94 0.59
C ALA A 99 -19.87 7.56 0.67
N ARG A 100 -19.38 7.02 -0.47
CA ARG A 100 -18.61 5.77 -0.48
C ARG A 100 -17.28 5.90 0.26
N LEU A 101 -16.57 7.01 0.11
CA LEU A 101 -15.32 7.28 0.83
C LEU A 101 -15.55 7.38 2.34
N ALA A 102 -16.65 8.00 2.78
CA ALA A 102 -16.99 8.09 4.20
C ALA A 102 -17.26 6.72 4.85
N GLN A 103 -17.78 5.74 4.09
CA GLN A 103 -17.96 4.36 4.57
C GLN A 103 -16.64 3.61 4.75
N ILE A 104 -15.53 4.06 4.17
CA ILE A 104 -14.21 3.41 4.28
C ILE A 104 -13.58 3.68 5.66
N ILE A 105 -14.02 4.74 6.35
CA ILE A 105 -13.50 5.19 7.65
C ILE A 105 -14.48 4.97 8.81
N SER A 106 -15.75 4.61 8.54
CA SER A 106 -16.76 4.24 9.55
C SER A 106 -16.60 2.80 10.01
#